data_AF-A0A0F9BV94-F1
#
_entry.id   AF-A0A0F9BV94-F1
#
_cell.length_a   1.000
_cell.length_b   1.000
_cell.length_c   1.000
_cell.angle_alpha   90.00
_cell.angle_beta   90.00
_cell.angle_gamma   90.00
#
_symmetry.space_group_name_H-M   'P 1'
#
loop_
_entity.id
_entity.type
_entity.pdbx_description
1 polymer ?
#
loop_
_entity_poly.entity_id
_entity_poly.type
_entity_poly.pdbx_seq_one_letter_code
_entity_poly.pdbx_strand_id
1 'polypeptide(L)'
;VMGAYLLPEAEALVCTEIEVTQGGAPTGIIRFNIVAMAAAAGSIPGNLLANAAVGHFQDSGIMAAPTTITFGSGSPADLLAADANNDRLCIVMAIAGVTAAGGPEWDVGSETTDTDALFDDIAAGVWVAGDRWVGACMLPATEKLQVTLTTAGSAGSIDFYVIPLTVTVQTAQIKDDAVTNAKVLDGTLADAKLASSLVKDVGALATGVLRVTGVTADGQTITIGTDIFEIDPITVDSTDDTEGGNWNNVTDPLTVTMTSALYPQIGVGGVVPLIVGELIYIGTEYLRVTGVLSDDVTFERGAGGSSAATHADAQDIYVSAATPAATNIPVGVQADFAAGTVGPILVATILEDAGTAGQANAVTAVDVESDGSVILLIAEAIGAVTLATTETHGNGAFDDTSMRRGAAAAVRQIYRTALVFDSEEVTANLAYIPLPFTPVAVFVQVVVTATGLQKDWDGDVIIVAPAAPVPAYVRINNDAAVDIAVTDTVYVLAIE
;
A
#
# COMPACT_ATOMS: atom_id res chain seq x y z
N VAL A 1 35.91 -22.82 19.35
CA VAL A 1 36.51 -21.92 20.38
C VAL A 1 35.39 -21.07 20.98
N MET A 2 34.86 -21.44 22.15
CA MET A 2 34.07 -20.50 22.98
C MET A 2 35.06 -19.72 23.84
N GLY A 3 34.95 -18.40 23.85
CA GLY A 3 35.95 -17.48 24.42
C GLY A 3 36.12 -17.66 25.93
N ALA A 4 37.30 -18.13 26.33
CA ALA A 4 37.79 -18.00 27.69
C ALA A 4 38.46 -16.62 27.84
N TYR A 5 37.95 -15.81 28.76
CA TYR A 5 38.66 -14.62 29.24
C TYR A 5 39.97 -15.07 29.91
N LEU A 6 41.11 -14.62 29.41
CA LEU A 6 42.41 -14.77 30.08
C LEU A 6 42.43 -13.85 31.30
N LEU A 7 42.27 -14.42 32.50
CA LEU A 7 42.63 -13.73 33.74
C LEU A 7 44.15 -13.92 34.01
N PRO A 8 44.84 -12.93 34.59
CA PRO A 8 46.25 -13.03 34.95
C PRO A 8 46.49 -14.17 35.97
N GLU A 9 47.71 -14.72 35.96
CA GLU A 9 48.17 -16.00 36.54
C GLU A 9 47.95 -16.28 38.05
N ALA A 10 47.02 -15.62 38.75
CA ALA A 10 46.80 -15.78 40.19
C ALA A 10 45.36 -16.09 40.64
N GLU A 11 44.38 -16.24 39.74
CA GLU A 11 42.98 -16.47 40.14
C GLU A 11 42.41 -17.75 39.52
N ALA A 12 42.16 -18.77 40.35
CA ALA A 12 41.46 -19.99 39.95
C ALA A 12 39.94 -19.87 40.23
N LEU A 13 39.14 -20.24 39.23
CA LEU A 13 37.69 -20.17 39.22
C LEU A 13 37.09 -21.43 39.88
N VAL A 14 36.33 -21.29 40.97
CA VAL A 14 35.60 -22.41 41.60
C VAL A 14 34.11 -22.08 41.64
N CYS A 15 33.29 -22.94 41.06
CA CYS A 15 31.83 -22.87 41.12
C CYS A 15 31.33 -23.73 42.28
N THR A 16 30.55 -23.15 43.20
CA THR A 16 29.95 -23.90 44.33
C THR A 16 28.44 -23.98 44.32
N GLU A 17 27.73 -23.26 43.43
CA GLU A 17 26.27 -23.36 43.32
C GLU A 17 25.78 -22.98 41.91
N ILE A 18 24.96 -23.85 41.32
CA ILE A 18 24.27 -23.62 40.05
C ILE A 18 22.78 -23.51 40.39
N GLU A 19 22.22 -22.30 40.36
CA GLU A 19 20.79 -22.09 40.54
C GLU A 19 20.10 -22.08 39.17
N VAL A 20 19.29 -23.10 38.88
CA VAL A 20 18.47 -23.19 37.67
C VAL A 20 17.06 -22.74 38.02
N THR A 21 16.71 -21.48 37.71
CA THR A 21 15.32 -21.04 37.79
C THR A 21 14.60 -21.41 36.49
N GLN A 22 13.81 -22.49 36.52
CA GLN A 22 12.98 -22.88 35.38
C GLN A 22 11.77 -21.92 35.30
N GLY A 23 11.89 -20.84 34.53
CA GLY A 23 10.74 -20.06 34.08
C GLY A 23 9.97 -20.86 33.03
N GLY A 24 8.74 -21.29 33.35
CA GLY A 24 7.95 -22.20 32.52
C GLY A 24 7.66 -21.69 31.09
N ALA A 25 8.49 -22.07 30.13
CA ALA A 25 8.25 -22.24 28.69
C ALA A 25 9.55 -22.76 28.03
N PRO A 26 9.53 -23.50 26.91
CA PRO A 26 10.70 -24.20 26.36
C PRO A 26 11.77 -23.29 25.73
N THR A 27 11.70 -21.98 25.94
CA THR A 27 12.62 -20.97 25.39
C THR A 27 13.44 -20.26 26.47
N GLY A 28 13.74 -20.95 27.57
CA GLY A 28 14.47 -20.40 28.70
C GLY A 28 15.94 -20.07 28.39
N ILE A 29 16.34 -18.83 28.63
CA ILE A 29 17.76 -18.42 28.64
C ILE A 29 18.45 -19.11 29.83
N ILE A 30 19.44 -19.96 29.55
CA ILE A 30 20.32 -20.52 30.59
C ILE A 30 21.34 -19.43 30.98
N ARG A 31 21.27 -18.92 32.21
CA ARG A 31 22.27 -18.02 32.77
C ARG A 31 23.22 -18.80 33.69
N PHE A 32 24.51 -18.70 33.43
CA PHE A 32 25.55 -19.22 34.33
C PHE A 32 26.03 -18.07 35.22
N ASN A 33 25.64 -18.07 36.51
CA ASN A 33 26.22 -17.17 37.50
C ASN A 33 27.47 -17.83 38.09
N ILE A 34 28.64 -17.21 37.90
CA ILE A 34 29.91 -17.70 38.43
C ILE A 34 30.36 -16.72 39.51
N VAL A 35 30.38 -17.16 40.77
CA VAL A 35 30.92 -16.38 41.90
C VAL A 35 32.33 -16.89 42.19
N ALA A 36 33.34 -16.03 42.11
CA ALA A 36 34.73 -16.40 42.37
C ALA A 36 35.05 -16.32 43.87
N MET A 37 35.54 -17.43 44.45
CA MET A 37 36.26 -17.42 45.73
C MET A 37 37.63 -18.08 45.53
N ALA A 38 38.67 -17.43 46.05
CA ALA A 38 40.07 -17.73 45.77
C ALA A 38 40.48 -19.17 46.15
N ALA A 39 41.01 -19.92 45.19
CA ALA A 39 41.72 -21.18 45.41
C ALA A 39 43.16 -21.08 44.85
N ALA A 40 44.10 -21.78 45.49
CA ALA A 40 45.52 -21.72 45.13
C ALA A 40 45.80 -22.37 43.75
N ALA A 41 46.72 -21.77 43.00
CA ALA A 41 47.13 -22.21 41.67
C ALA A 41 47.58 -23.68 41.65
N GLY A 42 47.07 -24.46 40.69
CA GLY A 42 47.44 -25.87 40.46
C GLY A 42 46.60 -26.92 41.21
N SER A 43 45.55 -26.53 41.95
CA SER A 43 44.76 -27.46 42.77
C SER A 43 43.53 -28.06 42.08
N ILE A 44 43.16 -27.62 40.86
CA ILE A 44 42.00 -28.14 40.13
C ILE A 44 42.47 -28.77 38.81
N PRO A 45 42.53 -30.11 38.74
CA PRO A 45 42.70 -30.81 37.48
C PRO A 45 41.58 -30.38 36.50
N GLY A 46 41.94 -29.99 35.26
CA GLY A 46 40.98 -29.49 34.26
C GLY A 46 39.82 -30.45 33.93
N ASN A 47 39.94 -31.72 34.33
CA ASN A 47 38.89 -32.73 34.21
C ASN A 47 37.70 -32.54 35.19
N LEU A 48 37.83 -31.76 36.28
CA LEU A 48 36.79 -31.62 37.30
C LEU A 48 35.67 -30.66 36.89
N LEU A 49 36.01 -29.55 36.22
CA LEU A 49 35.03 -28.61 35.64
C LEU A 49 34.26 -29.25 34.47
N ALA A 50 34.95 -30.04 33.65
CA ALA A 50 34.32 -30.85 32.61
C ALA A 50 33.44 -31.97 33.19
N ASN A 51 33.88 -32.66 34.26
CA ASN A 51 33.09 -33.72 34.89
C ASN A 51 31.79 -33.21 35.53
N ALA A 52 31.81 -32.04 36.20
CA ALA A 52 30.62 -31.49 36.85
C ALA A 52 29.56 -31.00 35.85
N ALA A 53 29.98 -30.33 34.77
CA ALA A 53 29.06 -29.91 33.71
C ALA A 53 28.49 -31.13 32.96
N VAL A 54 29.32 -32.12 32.66
CA VAL A 54 28.92 -33.33 31.92
C VAL A 54 28.02 -34.26 32.72
N GLY A 55 28.30 -34.48 34.01
CA GLY A 55 27.44 -35.29 34.88
C GLY A 55 26.02 -34.71 34.97
N HIS A 56 25.91 -33.37 35.01
CA HIS A 56 24.62 -32.70 35.01
C HIS A 56 23.84 -32.90 33.70
N PHE A 57 24.49 -32.91 32.52
CA PHE A 57 23.80 -33.20 31.25
C PHE A 57 23.30 -34.65 31.15
N GLN A 58 24.00 -35.61 31.76
CA GLN A 58 23.58 -37.01 31.86
C GLN A 58 22.39 -37.18 32.84
N ASP A 59 22.44 -36.52 34.00
CA ASP A 59 21.38 -36.60 35.02
C ASP A 59 20.12 -35.78 34.65
N SER A 60 20.25 -34.76 33.79
CA SER A 60 19.14 -33.91 33.36
C SER A 60 18.25 -34.55 32.28
N GLY A 61 18.61 -35.72 31.74
CA GLY A 61 17.85 -36.39 30.67
C GLY A 61 17.82 -35.64 29.33
N ILE A 62 18.69 -34.66 29.14
CA ILE A 62 18.78 -33.82 27.93
C ILE A 62 19.55 -34.54 26.81
N MET A 63 20.47 -35.43 27.16
CA MET A 63 21.18 -36.25 26.18
C MET A 63 20.34 -37.48 25.80
N ALA A 64 20.25 -37.76 24.49
CA ALA A 64 19.74 -39.05 24.02
C ALA A 64 20.61 -40.21 24.55
N ALA A 65 20.06 -41.43 24.57
CA ALA A 65 20.84 -42.62 24.90
C ALA A 65 22.11 -42.67 24.01
N PRO A 66 23.29 -43.01 24.57
CA PRO A 66 24.52 -42.98 23.82
C PRO A 66 24.48 -43.96 22.66
N THR A 67 25.05 -43.58 21.53
CA THR A 67 25.40 -44.51 20.46
C THR A 67 26.75 -45.13 20.81
N THR A 68 26.72 -46.33 21.38
CA THR A 68 27.94 -47.10 21.69
C THR A 68 28.50 -47.75 20.44
N ILE A 69 29.78 -47.51 20.19
CA ILE A 69 30.51 -48.10 19.07
C ILE A 69 31.64 -48.96 19.62
N THR A 70 31.63 -50.23 19.20
CA THR A 70 32.63 -51.22 19.60
C THR A 70 33.54 -51.51 18.43
N PHE A 71 34.79 -51.89 18.69
CA PHE A 71 35.66 -52.35 17.61
C PHE A 71 35.07 -53.62 16.97
N GLY A 72 34.65 -53.51 15.71
CA GLY A 72 34.02 -54.58 14.94
C GLY A 72 32.53 -54.37 14.61
N SER A 73 31.86 -53.36 15.16
CA SER A 73 30.54 -52.94 14.65
C SER A 73 30.69 -52.20 13.32
N GLY A 74 29.78 -52.47 12.36
CA GLY A 74 29.83 -51.91 11.01
C GLY A 74 29.94 -50.38 11.01
N SER A 75 31.05 -49.89 10.49
CA SER A 75 31.29 -48.48 10.18
C SER A 75 30.89 -48.19 8.72
N PRO A 76 30.32 -47.02 8.39
CA PRO A 76 29.97 -45.90 9.27
C PRO A 76 28.71 -46.18 10.12
N ALA A 77 28.59 -45.49 11.27
CA ALA A 77 27.42 -45.54 12.14
C ALA A 77 26.74 -44.17 12.25
N ASP A 78 25.41 -44.16 12.14
CA ASP A 78 24.61 -42.93 12.27
C ASP A 78 24.54 -42.50 13.74
N LEU A 79 25.06 -41.30 14.05
CA LEU A 79 24.94 -40.67 15.37
C LEU A 79 23.68 -39.81 15.48
N LEU A 80 23.28 -39.16 14.39
CA LEU A 80 22.07 -38.35 14.31
C LEU A 80 21.49 -38.39 12.89
N ALA A 81 20.20 -38.68 12.77
CA ALA A 81 19.49 -38.66 11.48
C ALA A 81 19.37 -37.23 10.92
N ALA A 82 19.22 -37.10 9.60
CA ALA A 82 18.92 -35.84 8.93
C ALA A 82 17.58 -35.26 9.41
N ASP A 83 17.47 -33.93 9.42
CA ASP A 83 16.24 -33.21 9.72
C ASP A 83 15.95 -32.25 8.56
N ALA A 84 15.15 -32.73 7.60
CA ALA A 84 14.89 -32.03 6.34
C ALA A 84 14.36 -30.60 6.48
N ASN A 85 13.97 -30.18 7.69
CA ASN A 85 13.39 -28.88 7.95
C ASN A 85 14.33 -27.90 8.65
N ASN A 86 15.42 -28.37 9.27
CA ASN A 86 16.23 -27.53 10.15
C ASN A 86 17.73 -27.77 10.02
N ASP A 87 18.47 -26.68 9.79
CA ASP A 87 19.90 -26.65 10.11
C ASP A 87 20.08 -26.70 11.64
N ARG A 88 21.03 -27.51 12.10
CA ARG A 88 21.22 -27.80 13.53
C ARG A 88 22.64 -27.51 13.95
N LEU A 89 22.81 -26.89 15.12
CA LEU A 89 24.09 -26.90 15.83
C LEU A 89 24.15 -28.20 16.65
N CYS A 90 25.05 -29.09 16.28
CA CYS A 90 25.23 -30.38 16.95
C CYS A 90 26.44 -30.32 17.87
N ILE A 91 26.23 -30.57 19.16
CA ILE A 91 27.31 -30.78 20.13
C ILE A 91 27.51 -32.29 20.27
N VAL A 92 28.73 -32.75 20.05
CA VAL A 92 29.11 -34.17 20.10
C VAL A 92 30.07 -34.37 21.26
N MET A 93 29.80 -35.40 22.04
CA MET A 93 30.67 -35.85 23.11
C MET A 93 31.01 -37.32 22.93
N ALA A 94 32.29 -37.66 23.04
CA ALA A 94 32.81 -39.02 22.99
C ALA A 94 33.40 -39.40 24.34
N ILE A 95 33.11 -40.61 24.84
CA ILE A 95 33.66 -41.16 26.08
C ILE A 95 34.20 -42.57 25.84
N ALA A 96 35.44 -42.86 26.24
CA ALA A 96 35.94 -44.24 26.24
C ALA A 96 35.17 -45.09 27.26
N GLY A 97 34.31 -46.00 26.80
CA GLY A 97 33.62 -46.96 27.65
C GLY A 97 34.55 -48.09 28.12
N VAL A 98 35.47 -48.51 27.25
CA VAL A 98 36.52 -49.50 27.55
C VAL A 98 37.82 -49.04 26.89
N THR A 99 38.93 -49.16 27.62
CA THR A 99 40.27 -48.78 27.16
C THR A 99 40.55 -49.32 25.75
N ALA A 100 40.90 -48.39 24.86
CA ALA A 100 41.09 -48.65 23.45
C ALA A 100 42.56 -49.04 23.19
N ALA A 101 42.82 -50.29 22.82
CA ALA A 101 44.17 -50.79 22.58
C ALA A 101 44.51 -50.79 21.08
N GLY A 102 45.64 -50.20 20.69
CA GLY A 102 46.17 -50.27 19.31
C GLY A 102 46.12 -48.98 18.48
N GLY A 103 45.84 -47.83 19.09
CA GLY A 103 45.78 -46.53 18.39
C GLY A 103 44.62 -46.38 17.41
N PRO A 104 43.37 -46.58 17.86
CA PRO A 104 42.19 -46.40 17.03
C PRO A 104 41.93 -44.93 16.69
N GLU A 105 41.32 -44.70 15.52
CA GLU A 105 41.07 -43.39 14.93
C GLU A 105 39.60 -43.31 14.52
N TRP A 106 38.89 -42.31 15.03
CA TRP A 106 37.47 -42.09 14.74
C TRP A 106 37.24 -40.70 14.20
N ASP A 107 36.50 -40.63 13.11
CA ASP A 107 36.13 -39.36 12.48
C ASP A 107 34.64 -39.13 12.63
N VAL A 108 34.25 -37.93 13.02
CA VAL A 108 32.84 -37.55 13.11
C VAL A 108 32.56 -36.43 12.12
N GLY A 109 31.62 -36.67 11.22
CA GLY A 109 31.25 -35.67 10.23
C GLY A 109 29.94 -35.96 9.51
N SER A 110 29.69 -35.18 8.47
CA SER A 110 28.49 -35.26 7.66
C SER A 110 28.61 -36.36 6.61
N GLU A 111 27.48 -36.99 6.26
CA GLU A 111 27.41 -38.05 5.24
C GLU A 111 27.90 -37.62 3.84
N THR A 112 27.82 -36.32 3.52
CA THR A 112 28.06 -35.80 2.15
C THR A 112 29.30 -34.91 2.02
N THR A 113 29.70 -34.24 3.09
CA THR A 113 31.01 -33.57 3.18
C THR A 113 31.88 -34.43 4.08
N ASP A 114 32.76 -35.21 3.46
CA ASP A 114 33.88 -35.96 4.03
C ASP A 114 33.91 -36.00 5.57
N THR A 115 33.73 -37.17 6.18
CA THR A 115 33.78 -37.31 7.65
C THR A 115 35.11 -36.81 8.24
N ASP A 116 36.16 -36.76 7.40
CA ASP A 116 37.50 -36.22 7.65
C ASP A 116 37.54 -34.68 7.81
N ALA A 117 36.47 -33.95 7.47
CA ALA A 117 36.50 -32.48 7.40
C ALA A 117 36.01 -31.75 8.66
N LEU A 118 35.25 -32.40 9.54
CA LEU A 118 34.60 -31.75 10.69
C LEU A 118 35.30 -32.03 12.01
N PHE A 119 35.46 -33.30 12.37
CA PHE A 119 36.23 -33.73 13.53
C PHE A 119 37.07 -34.94 13.16
N ASP A 120 38.26 -34.63 12.69
CA ASP A 120 39.32 -35.54 12.33
C ASP A 120 40.08 -36.01 13.59
N ASP A 121 40.60 -37.24 13.53
CA ASP A 121 41.56 -37.79 14.48
C ASP A 121 41.05 -37.78 15.93
N ILE A 122 39.74 -37.95 16.14
CA ILE A 122 39.23 -38.12 17.49
C ILE A 122 39.89 -39.37 18.05
N ALA A 123 40.68 -39.15 19.09
CA ALA A 123 41.42 -40.16 19.80
C ALA A 123 42.66 -40.75 19.11
N ALA A 124 43.38 -39.99 18.28
CA ALA A 124 44.71 -40.39 17.80
C ALA A 124 45.67 -40.75 18.96
N GLY A 125 45.72 -42.04 19.35
CA GLY A 125 46.48 -42.54 20.49
C GLY A 125 45.75 -43.58 21.37
N VAL A 126 46.28 -43.82 22.58
CA VAL A 126 45.66 -44.75 23.54
C VAL A 126 44.67 -43.99 24.40
N TRP A 127 43.39 -44.31 24.29
CA TRP A 127 42.34 -43.82 25.19
C TRP A 127 42.09 -44.81 26.31
N VAL A 128 42.15 -44.35 27.55
CA VAL A 128 41.83 -45.12 28.75
C VAL A 128 40.34 -44.97 29.05
N ALA A 129 39.71 -46.00 29.60
CA ALA A 129 38.31 -45.94 30.03
C ALA A 129 38.05 -44.67 30.88
N GLY A 130 37.08 -43.87 30.46
CA GLY A 130 36.73 -42.59 31.07
C GLY A 130 37.32 -41.35 30.40
N ASP A 131 38.25 -41.48 29.44
CA ASP A 131 38.73 -40.37 28.61
C ASP A 131 37.59 -39.77 27.78
N ARG A 132 37.66 -38.45 27.53
CA ARG A 132 36.56 -37.66 26.96
C ARG A 132 37.02 -36.67 25.90
N TRP A 133 36.18 -36.46 24.90
CA TRP A 133 36.30 -35.38 23.91
C TRP A 133 34.95 -34.72 23.68
N VAL A 134 34.96 -33.43 23.35
CA VAL A 134 33.77 -32.64 23.04
C VAL A 134 34.05 -31.71 21.86
N GLY A 135 33.15 -31.70 20.88
CA GLY A 135 33.17 -30.80 19.72
C GLY A 135 31.78 -30.28 19.37
N ALA A 136 31.70 -29.25 18.53
CA ALA A 136 30.44 -28.71 18.03
C ALA A 136 30.53 -28.32 16.55
N CYS A 137 29.54 -28.74 15.76
CA CYS A 137 29.49 -28.52 14.31
C CYS A 137 28.11 -28.02 13.88
N MET A 138 28.06 -27.28 12.78
CA MET A 138 26.80 -26.98 12.10
C MET A 138 26.49 -28.12 11.14
N LEU A 139 25.33 -28.73 11.29
CA LEU A 139 24.82 -29.82 10.46
C LEU A 139 23.65 -29.30 9.60
N PRO A 140 23.80 -29.27 8.27
CA PRO A 140 22.72 -28.89 7.35
C PRO A 140 21.49 -29.79 7.47
N ALA A 141 20.31 -29.23 7.16
CA ALA A 141 19.01 -29.92 7.25
C ALA A 141 18.98 -31.28 6.53
N THR A 142 19.65 -31.39 5.39
CA THR A 142 19.63 -32.61 4.56
C THR A 142 20.65 -33.66 4.97
N GLU A 143 21.49 -33.40 5.97
CA GLU A 143 22.65 -34.23 6.28
C GLU A 143 22.51 -34.97 7.61
N LYS A 144 23.03 -36.20 7.64
CA LYS A 144 23.18 -36.99 8.86
C LYS A 144 24.53 -36.70 9.51
N LEU A 145 24.60 -36.84 10.83
CA LEU A 145 25.88 -36.93 11.53
C LEU A 145 26.26 -38.39 11.67
N GLN A 146 27.45 -38.73 11.20
CA GLN A 146 27.98 -40.08 11.22
C GLN A 146 29.33 -40.11 11.89
N VAL A 147 29.70 -41.32 12.31
CA VAL A 147 31.05 -41.61 12.76
C VAL A 147 31.62 -42.78 11.97
N THR A 148 32.86 -42.58 11.55
CA THR A 148 33.64 -43.53 10.78
C THR A 148 34.81 -44.01 11.64
N LEU A 149 35.10 -45.31 11.59
CA LEU A 149 36.29 -45.87 12.20
C LEU A 149 37.35 -46.00 11.10
N THR A 150 38.33 -45.12 11.12
CA THR A 150 39.33 -44.99 10.05
C THR A 150 40.50 -45.95 10.27
N THR A 151 40.89 -46.16 11.53
CA THR A 151 41.85 -47.19 11.93
C THR A 151 41.30 -48.03 13.09
N ALA A 152 41.17 -49.34 12.90
CA ALA A 152 40.62 -50.25 13.92
C ALA A 152 41.67 -50.66 14.96
N GLY A 153 41.33 -50.47 16.25
CA GLY A 153 42.07 -51.05 17.38
C GLY A 153 41.76 -52.54 17.59
N SER A 154 42.48 -53.14 18.55
CA SER A 154 42.37 -54.56 18.93
C SER A 154 41.32 -54.87 20.00
N ALA A 155 40.87 -53.87 20.77
CA ALA A 155 39.82 -53.96 21.80
C ALA A 155 39.42 -52.56 22.31
N GLY A 156 38.18 -52.43 22.84
CA GLY A 156 37.62 -51.20 23.43
C GLY A 156 36.26 -50.75 22.87
N SER A 157 35.73 -49.63 23.37
CA SER A 157 34.47 -49.02 22.91
C SER A 157 34.42 -47.52 23.22
N ILE A 158 33.69 -46.76 22.40
CA ILE A 158 33.38 -45.35 22.64
C ILE A 158 31.86 -45.15 22.66
N ASP A 159 31.39 -44.38 23.63
CA ASP A 159 30.02 -43.90 23.72
C ASP A 159 29.94 -42.47 23.19
N PHE A 160 29.13 -42.27 22.14
CA PHE A 160 28.86 -40.94 21.59
C PHE A 160 27.51 -40.40 22.08
N TYR A 161 27.52 -39.17 22.58
CA TYR A 161 26.34 -38.41 22.96
C TYR A 161 26.21 -37.19 22.05
N VAL A 162 25.01 -36.97 21.50
CA VAL A 162 24.74 -35.84 20.60
C VAL A 162 23.61 -34.99 21.15
N ILE A 163 23.83 -33.67 21.20
CA ILE A 163 22.80 -32.67 21.50
C ILE A 163 22.57 -31.84 20.22
N PRO A 164 21.47 -32.05 19.51
CA PRO A 164 21.07 -31.19 18.40
C PRO A 164 20.31 -29.95 18.90
N LEU A 165 20.72 -28.77 18.43
CA LEU A 165 20.04 -27.51 18.69
C LEU A 165 19.53 -26.91 17.39
N THR A 166 18.22 -26.73 17.27
CA THR A 166 17.60 -26.05 16.12
C THR A 166 17.94 -24.56 16.15
N VAL A 167 18.52 -24.04 15.07
CA VAL A 167 18.83 -22.61 14.94
C VAL A 167 17.69 -21.91 14.19
N THR A 168 16.73 -21.35 14.91
CA THR A 168 15.70 -20.48 14.32
C THR A 168 16.10 -19.01 14.47
N VAL A 169 16.14 -18.27 13.35
CA VAL A 169 16.17 -16.80 13.37
C VAL A 169 14.74 -16.30 13.58
N GLN A 170 14.49 -15.72 14.75
CA GLN A 170 13.22 -15.09 15.06
C GLN A 170 13.19 -13.65 14.53
N THR A 171 12.01 -13.15 14.17
CA THR A 171 11.83 -11.77 13.70
C THR A 171 12.43 -10.74 14.65
N ALA A 172 12.34 -10.96 15.97
CA ALA A 172 12.91 -10.07 16.98
C ALA A 172 14.45 -10.05 17.04
N GLN A 173 15.12 -11.03 16.41
CA GLN A 173 16.59 -11.10 16.30
C GLN A 173 17.11 -10.37 15.06
N ILE A 174 16.21 -9.92 14.18
CA ILE A 174 16.52 -9.07 13.04
C ILE A 174 16.48 -7.63 13.54
N LYS A 175 17.65 -7.00 13.67
CA LYS A 175 17.75 -5.57 14.05
C LYS A 175 17.09 -4.70 12.97
N ASP A 176 16.61 -3.53 13.39
CA ASP A 176 16.33 -2.44 12.47
C ASP A 176 17.54 -2.25 11.54
N ASP A 177 17.28 -2.08 10.25
CA ASP A 177 18.28 -1.97 9.17
C ASP A 177 19.15 -3.22 8.90
N ALA A 178 18.84 -4.39 9.48
CA ALA A 178 19.57 -5.62 9.18
C ALA A 178 19.39 -6.07 7.73
N VAL A 179 18.28 -5.69 7.08
CA VAL A 179 18.03 -5.84 5.65
C VAL A 179 18.38 -4.54 4.96
N THR A 180 19.55 -4.49 4.32
CA THR A 180 19.98 -3.34 3.52
C THR A 180 19.67 -3.57 2.05
N ASN A 181 19.64 -2.50 1.24
CA ASN A 181 19.41 -2.58 -0.21
C ASN A 181 20.39 -3.53 -0.92
N ALA A 182 21.60 -3.72 -0.37
CA ALA A 182 22.60 -4.65 -0.89
C ALA A 182 22.29 -6.14 -0.57
N LYS A 183 21.49 -6.41 0.47
CA LYS A 183 21.05 -7.76 0.87
C LYS A 183 19.75 -8.18 0.19
N VAL A 184 19.03 -7.24 -0.41
CA VAL A 184 17.94 -7.52 -1.36
C VAL A 184 18.59 -7.78 -2.72
N LEU A 185 19.26 -8.93 -2.83
CA LEU A 185 19.97 -9.28 -4.05
C LEU A 185 18.97 -9.86 -5.07
N ASP A 186 18.74 -9.07 -6.12
CA ASP A 186 18.34 -9.49 -7.46
C ASP A 186 16.86 -9.89 -7.72
N GLY A 187 16.05 -8.87 -8.02
CA GLY A 187 15.01 -8.95 -9.07
C GLY A 187 13.74 -9.76 -8.80
N THR A 188 13.59 -10.41 -7.65
CA THR A 188 12.46 -11.31 -7.36
C THR A 188 11.51 -10.85 -6.27
N LEU A 189 11.61 -9.60 -5.79
CA LEU A 189 10.40 -8.94 -5.27
C LEU A 189 9.49 -8.67 -6.47
N ALA A 190 8.72 -9.68 -6.85
CA ALA A 190 7.70 -9.53 -7.88
C ALA A 190 6.80 -8.35 -7.50
N ASP A 191 6.59 -7.45 -8.46
CA ASP A 191 5.78 -6.24 -8.30
C ASP A 191 4.46 -6.55 -7.58
N ALA A 192 3.85 -7.72 -7.76
CA ALA A 192 2.63 -8.12 -7.04
C ALA A 192 2.69 -8.06 -5.50
N LYS A 193 3.87 -8.02 -4.87
CA LYS A 193 4.03 -7.84 -3.40
C LYS A 193 4.41 -6.42 -2.96
N LEU A 194 4.90 -5.59 -3.89
CA LEU A 194 5.22 -4.16 -3.66
C LEU A 194 4.16 -3.23 -4.28
N ALA A 195 3.37 -3.73 -5.23
CA ALA A 195 2.30 -3.06 -5.91
C ALA A 195 1.06 -3.14 -5.04
N SER A 196 1.02 -2.27 -4.04
CA SER A 196 -0.21 -1.54 -3.90
C SER A 196 -0.36 -0.75 -5.21
N SER A 197 -1.30 -1.17 -6.05
CA SER A 197 -1.88 -0.36 -7.13
C SER A 197 -2.58 0.91 -6.59
N LEU A 198 -2.34 1.29 -5.33
CA LEU A 198 -2.89 2.47 -4.71
C LEU A 198 -2.00 3.65 -5.07
N VAL A 199 -2.46 4.33 -6.12
CA VAL A 199 -2.33 5.77 -6.30
C VAL A 199 -0.89 6.27 -6.44
N LYS A 200 -0.44 6.44 -7.69
CA LYS A 200 0.86 7.05 -8.00
C LYS A 200 1.04 8.44 -7.38
N ASP A 201 -0.06 9.14 -7.04
CA ASP A 201 -0.07 10.45 -6.37
C ASP A 201 -1.32 10.59 -5.47
N VAL A 202 -1.22 10.28 -4.17
CA VAL A 202 -2.36 10.45 -3.23
C VAL A 202 -2.78 11.92 -3.19
N GLY A 203 -4.06 12.18 -3.48
CA GLY A 203 -4.60 13.55 -3.56
C GLY A 203 -4.42 14.22 -4.91
N ALA A 204 -3.98 13.53 -5.96
CA ALA A 204 -4.02 14.05 -7.32
C ALA A 204 -5.45 13.98 -7.91
N LEU A 205 -5.75 14.95 -8.77
CA LEU A 205 -6.94 14.95 -9.62
C LEU A 205 -6.90 13.71 -10.54
N ALA A 206 -8.08 13.16 -10.85
CA ALA A 206 -8.17 12.12 -11.87
C ALA A 206 -7.81 12.73 -13.22
N THR A 207 -6.97 12.06 -13.99
CA THR A 207 -6.64 12.48 -15.37
C THR A 207 -6.77 11.31 -16.32
N GLY A 208 -7.30 11.56 -17.52
CA GLY A 208 -7.40 10.58 -18.60
C GLY A 208 -7.06 11.21 -19.94
N VAL A 209 -6.50 10.42 -20.85
CA VAL A 209 -6.27 10.84 -22.23
C VAL A 209 -7.23 10.09 -23.13
N LEU A 210 -8.07 10.84 -23.84
CA LEU A 210 -8.93 10.35 -24.91
C LEU A 210 -8.19 10.56 -26.24
N ARG A 211 -8.03 9.50 -27.02
CA ARG A 211 -7.53 9.60 -28.40
C ARG A 211 -8.70 9.43 -29.36
N VAL A 212 -9.02 10.48 -30.11
CA VAL A 212 -9.99 10.43 -31.19
C VAL A 212 -9.22 10.17 -32.48
N THR A 213 -9.08 8.90 -32.88
CA THR A 213 -8.43 8.57 -34.15
C THR A 213 -9.48 8.23 -35.21
N GLY A 214 -9.21 8.53 -36.48
CA GLY A 214 -10.09 8.20 -37.60
C GLY A 214 -11.37 9.03 -37.71
N VAL A 215 -12.32 8.49 -38.48
CA VAL A 215 -13.63 9.09 -38.75
C VAL A 215 -14.63 8.60 -37.70
N THR A 216 -15.31 9.51 -37.01
CA THR A 216 -16.42 9.17 -36.12
C THR A 216 -17.70 8.95 -36.92
N ALA A 217 -18.76 8.48 -36.27
CA ALA A 217 -20.04 8.25 -36.91
C ALA A 217 -21.19 8.68 -36.00
N ASP A 218 -22.34 8.90 -36.62
CA ASP A 218 -23.62 9.11 -35.93
C ASP A 218 -23.87 8.05 -34.86
N GLY A 219 -24.35 8.48 -33.70
CA GLY A 219 -24.68 7.63 -32.56
C GLY A 219 -23.47 7.06 -31.80
N GLN A 220 -22.24 7.42 -32.16
CA GLN A 220 -21.07 7.09 -31.36
C GLN A 220 -21.02 7.94 -30.10
N THR A 221 -20.58 7.33 -29.01
CA THR A 221 -20.62 7.93 -27.67
C THR A 221 -19.29 7.90 -26.95
N ILE A 222 -19.06 8.97 -26.17
CA ILE A 222 -18.01 9.09 -25.16
C ILE A 222 -18.70 9.17 -23.80
N THR A 223 -18.37 8.27 -22.89
CA THR A 223 -18.82 8.36 -21.50
C THR A 223 -17.69 8.91 -20.63
N ILE A 224 -17.97 9.94 -19.84
CA ILE A 224 -17.05 10.51 -18.84
C ILE A 224 -17.78 10.54 -17.51
N GLY A 225 -17.45 9.61 -16.60
CA GLY A 225 -18.18 9.47 -15.35
C GLY A 225 -19.60 8.98 -15.61
N THR A 226 -20.60 9.83 -15.34
CA THR A 226 -22.01 9.57 -15.63
C THR A 226 -22.53 10.25 -16.90
N ASP A 227 -21.76 11.18 -17.46
CA ASP A 227 -22.18 11.94 -18.64
C ASP A 227 -21.88 11.14 -19.90
N ILE A 228 -22.83 11.13 -20.84
CA ILE A 228 -22.74 10.42 -22.11
C ILE A 228 -22.82 11.47 -23.21
N PHE A 229 -21.70 11.75 -23.87
CA PHE A 229 -21.62 12.60 -25.04
C PHE A 229 -21.87 11.76 -26.28
N GLU A 230 -22.76 12.21 -27.18
CA GLU A 230 -23.11 11.51 -28.42
C GLU A 230 -22.77 12.37 -29.62
N ILE A 231 -22.02 11.83 -30.58
CA ILE A 231 -21.72 12.51 -31.84
C ILE A 231 -22.99 12.51 -32.69
N ASP A 232 -23.51 13.70 -32.99
CA ASP A 232 -24.80 13.89 -33.65
C ASP A 232 -24.66 14.78 -34.91
N PRO A 233 -24.95 14.25 -36.11
CA PRO A 233 -24.98 15.04 -37.33
C PRO A 233 -26.22 15.93 -37.44
N ILE A 234 -26.00 17.23 -37.33
CA ILE A 234 -27.04 18.25 -37.54
C ILE A 234 -27.04 18.66 -39.02
N THR A 235 -27.53 17.76 -39.88
CA THR A 235 -27.39 17.89 -41.35
C THR A 235 -28.71 17.77 -42.10
N VAL A 236 -29.81 17.44 -41.42
CA VAL A 236 -31.13 17.34 -42.06
C VAL A 236 -31.74 18.72 -42.11
N ASP A 237 -31.97 19.22 -43.32
CA ASP A 237 -32.77 20.43 -43.54
C ASP A 237 -34.19 20.19 -43.02
N SER A 238 -34.61 21.00 -42.05
CA SER A 238 -35.93 20.91 -41.47
C SER A 238 -37.02 21.46 -42.39
N THR A 239 -36.68 22.11 -43.51
CA THR A 239 -37.56 22.84 -44.42
C THR A 239 -38.24 24.09 -43.84
N ASP A 240 -38.07 24.33 -42.53
CA ASP A 240 -38.40 25.58 -41.89
C ASP A 240 -37.17 26.52 -41.97
N ASP A 241 -37.41 27.82 -42.13
CA ASP A 241 -36.38 28.84 -42.22
C ASP A 241 -36.54 29.92 -41.14
N THR A 242 -35.46 30.67 -40.90
CA THR A 242 -35.52 31.82 -40.00
C THR A 242 -36.44 32.90 -40.59
N GLU A 243 -37.40 33.40 -39.81
CA GLU A 243 -38.29 34.45 -40.31
C GLU A 243 -38.60 35.54 -39.29
N GLY A 244 -39.02 36.70 -39.81
CA GLY A 244 -39.53 37.81 -39.02
C GLY A 244 -38.50 38.49 -38.11
N GLY A 245 -37.20 38.27 -38.36
CA GLY A 245 -36.12 38.75 -37.51
C GLY A 245 -36.06 38.10 -36.13
N ASN A 246 -36.86 37.06 -35.87
CA ASN A 246 -36.96 36.43 -34.55
C ASN A 246 -35.65 35.78 -34.10
N TRP A 247 -34.83 35.36 -35.06
CA TRP A 247 -33.53 34.73 -34.86
C TRP A 247 -32.35 35.71 -34.89
N ASN A 248 -32.58 37.00 -35.18
CA ASN A 248 -31.52 38.00 -35.29
C ASN A 248 -31.10 38.61 -33.93
N ASN A 249 -31.49 37.98 -32.82
CA ASN A 249 -31.13 38.47 -31.51
C ASN A 249 -29.84 37.80 -31.02
N VAL A 250 -28.87 38.61 -30.60
CA VAL A 250 -27.63 38.08 -30.01
C VAL A 250 -27.70 37.79 -28.51
N THR A 251 -28.87 38.01 -27.88
CA THR A 251 -29.07 37.79 -26.45
C THR A 251 -29.11 36.31 -26.12
N ASP A 252 -28.45 35.92 -25.04
CA ASP A 252 -28.45 34.56 -24.49
C ASP A 252 -29.11 34.59 -23.10
N PRO A 253 -30.17 33.80 -22.84
CA PRO A 253 -30.82 32.88 -23.77
C PRO A 253 -31.66 33.58 -24.86
N LEU A 254 -31.81 32.91 -26.02
CA LEU A 254 -32.72 33.31 -27.09
C LEU A 254 -34.09 32.65 -26.85
N THR A 255 -35.19 33.40 -26.97
CA THR A 255 -36.54 32.83 -26.97
C THR A 255 -37.23 33.16 -28.28
N VAL A 256 -37.74 32.12 -28.96
CA VAL A 256 -38.47 32.23 -30.22
C VAL A 256 -39.86 31.64 -30.04
N THR A 257 -40.88 32.37 -30.48
CA THR A 257 -42.24 31.82 -30.58
C THR A 257 -42.29 30.88 -31.79
N MET A 258 -42.33 29.58 -31.53
CA MET A 258 -42.28 28.53 -32.55
C MET A 258 -43.60 27.78 -32.66
N THR A 259 -44.66 28.44 -33.13
CA THR A 259 -45.93 27.73 -33.42
C THR A 259 -45.81 26.88 -34.68
N SER A 260 -46.59 25.80 -34.80
CA SER A 260 -46.68 25.00 -36.04
C SER A 260 -47.24 25.75 -37.26
N ALA A 261 -47.76 26.97 -37.08
CA ALA A 261 -48.16 27.84 -38.20
C ALA A 261 -46.97 28.60 -38.81
N LEU A 262 -45.95 28.92 -37.99
CA LEU A 262 -44.73 29.63 -38.40
C LEU A 262 -43.63 28.63 -38.76
N TYR A 263 -43.49 27.57 -37.97
CA TYR A 263 -42.51 26.50 -38.16
C TYR A 263 -43.25 25.15 -38.25
N PRO A 264 -43.82 24.80 -39.43
CA PRO A 264 -44.62 23.59 -39.61
C PRO A 264 -43.93 22.27 -39.24
N GLN A 265 -42.61 22.18 -39.37
CA GLN A 265 -41.86 20.99 -39.03
C GLN A 265 -41.44 21.00 -37.57
N ILE A 266 -40.67 22.00 -37.15
CA ILE A 266 -39.94 22.01 -35.87
C ILE A 266 -40.65 22.76 -34.75
N GLY A 267 -41.71 23.51 -35.06
CA GLY A 267 -42.49 24.25 -34.08
C GLY A 267 -43.31 23.36 -33.15
N VAL A 268 -43.75 23.92 -32.02
CA VAL A 268 -44.64 23.27 -31.06
C VAL A 268 -45.94 22.86 -31.76
N GLY A 269 -46.22 21.54 -31.74
CA GLY A 269 -47.34 20.94 -32.45
C GLY A 269 -47.12 20.72 -33.95
N GLY A 270 -45.88 20.90 -34.43
CA GLY A 270 -45.42 20.58 -35.78
C GLY A 270 -45.26 19.07 -36.00
N VAL A 271 -44.68 18.70 -37.15
CA VAL A 271 -44.49 17.28 -37.52
C VAL A 271 -43.44 16.61 -36.63
N VAL A 272 -42.33 17.29 -36.36
CA VAL A 272 -41.22 16.83 -35.52
C VAL A 272 -40.81 17.98 -34.60
N PRO A 273 -41.62 18.28 -33.56
CA PRO A 273 -41.37 19.42 -32.68
C PRO A 273 -40.07 19.22 -31.91
N LEU A 274 -39.30 20.30 -31.74
CA LEU A 274 -38.07 20.30 -30.95
C LEU A 274 -38.33 19.91 -29.50
N ILE A 275 -37.37 19.19 -28.91
CA ILE A 275 -37.38 18.81 -27.50
C ILE A 275 -36.19 19.40 -26.74
N VAL A 276 -36.32 19.53 -25.42
CA VAL A 276 -35.22 20.02 -24.55
C VAL A 276 -33.99 19.11 -24.68
N GLY A 277 -32.82 19.73 -24.84
CA GLY A 277 -31.53 19.07 -25.04
C GLY A 277 -31.10 18.95 -26.50
N GLU A 278 -32.04 19.05 -27.45
CA GLU A 278 -31.78 18.93 -28.88
C GLU A 278 -30.98 20.11 -29.43
N LEU A 279 -30.13 19.85 -30.43
CA LEU A 279 -29.35 20.86 -31.14
C LEU A 279 -29.98 21.18 -32.49
N ILE A 280 -29.94 22.45 -32.85
CA ILE A 280 -30.19 22.93 -34.21
C ILE A 280 -28.96 23.68 -34.73
N TYR A 281 -28.84 23.76 -36.04
CA TYR A 281 -27.77 24.50 -36.71
C TYR A 281 -28.35 25.51 -37.69
N ILE A 282 -27.93 26.77 -37.57
CA ILE A 282 -28.35 27.87 -38.44
C ILE A 282 -27.12 28.64 -38.90
N GLY A 283 -26.84 28.61 -40.20
CA GLY A 283 -25.73 29.34 -40.81
C GLY A 283 -24.34 28.86 -40.35
N THR A 284 -23.91 29.29 -39.16
CA THR A 284 -22.63 28.92 -38.53
C THR A 284 -22.72 28.67 -37.03
N GLU A 285 -23.92 28.74 -36.45
CA GLU A 285 -24.16 28.61 -35.01
C GLU A 285 -24.93 27.34 -34.70
N TYR A 286 -24.52 26.65 -33.64
CA TYR A 286 -25.33 25.64 -32.98
C TYR A 286 -26.09 26.27 -31.83
N LEU A 287 -27.38 25.96 -31.73
CA LEU A 287 -28.24 26.36 -30.62
C LEU A 287 -28.82 25.12 -29.95
N ARG A 288 -28.88 25.11 -28.62
CA ARG A 288 -29.48 24.00 -27.86
C ARG A 288 -30.79 24.43 -27.25
N VAL A 289 -31.80 23.59 -27.35
CA VAL A 289 -33.09 23.84 -26.71
C VAL A 289 -32.95 23.65 -25.19
N THR A 290 -33.14 24.71 -24.41
CA THR A 290 -33.07 24.67 -22.94
C THR A 290 -34.45 24.67 -22.30
N GLY A 291 -35.49 25.06 -23.03
CA GLY A 291 -36.85 25.05 -22.50
C GLY A 291 -37.92 25.18 -23.58
N VAL A 292 -39.08 24.57 -23.32
CA VAL A 292 -40.29 24.74 -24.13
C VAL A 292 -41.43 25.10 -23.19
N LEU A 293 -42.03 26.28 -23.37
CA LEU A 293 -43.14 26.76 -22.56
C LEU A 293 -44.25 27.31 -23.47
N SER A 294 -45.37 26.59 -23.51
CA SER A 294 -46.45 26.88 -24.48
C SER A 294 -45.88 26.84 -25.90
N ASP A 295 -45.93 27.95 -26.63
CA ASP A 295 -45.44 28.06 -28.01
C ASP A 295 -44.03 28.66 -28.07
N ASP A 296 -43.45 29.05 -26.93
CA ASP A 296 -42.12 29.66 -26.88
C ASP A 296 -41.05 28.59 -26.60
N VAL A 297 -40.03 28.57 -27.44
CA VAL A 297 -38.85 27.71 -27.31
C VAL A 297 -37.67 28.59 -26.95
N THR A 298 -36.97 28.22 -25.88
CA THR A 298 -35.77 28.91 -25.39
C THR A 298 -34.54 28.12 -25.77
N PHE A 299 -33.53 28.82 -26.24
CA PHE A 299 -32.27 28.30 -26.74
C PHE A 299 -31.10 28.88 -25.96
N GLU A 300 -30.13 28.02 -25.62
CA GLU A 300 -28.76 28.47 -25.39
C GLU A 300 -28.11 28.77 -26.75
N ARG A 301 -27.25 29.77 -26.75
CA ARG A 301 -26.56 30.23 -27.96
C ARG A 301 -25.10 29.80 -27.95
N GLY A 302 -24.54 29.60 -29.14
CA GLY A 302 -23.13 29.23 -29.27
C GLY A 302 -22.78 27.85 -28.69
N ALA A 303 -23.72 26.91 -28.73
CA ALA A 303 -23.49 25.53 -28.29
C ALA A 303 -22.32 24.89 -29.08
N GLY A 304 -21.66 23.91 -28.48
CA GLY A 304 -20.47 23.24 -29.03
C GLY A 304 -19.30 24.18 -29.27
N GLY A 305 -19.24 25.33 -28.57
CA GLY A 305 -18.22 26.37 -28.78
C GLY A 305 -18.40 27.19 -30.05
N SER A 306 -19.55 27.08 -30.73
CA SER A 306 -19.87 27.97 -31.84
C SER A 306 -20.05 29.42 -31.36
N SER A 307 -19.88 30.38 -32.26
CA SER A 307 -20.10 31.78 -31.91
C SER A 307 -21.54 32.17 -32.20
N ALA A 308 -22.17 32.78 -31.21
CA ALA A 308 -23.38 33.58 -31.35
C ALA A 308 -23.36 34.42 -32.65
N ALA A 309 -24.25 34.12 -33.59
CA ALA A 309 -24.36 34.77 -34.89
C ALA A 309 -25.62 35.64 -35.02
N THR A 310 -25.64 36.52 -36.02
CA THR A 310 -26.88 37.17 -36.46
C THR A 310 -27.41 36.36 -37.64
N HIS A 311 -28.66 35.92 -37.55
CA HIS A 311 -29.31 35.20 -38.64
C HIS A 311 -30.14 36.17 -39.49
N ALA A 312 -29.92 36.14 -40.81
CA ALA A 312 -30.81 36.79 -41.76
C ALA A 312 -32.13 36.00 -41.85
N ASP A 313 -33.19 36.62 -42.34
CA ASP A 313 -34.40 35.89 -42.72
C ASP A 313 -34.12 34.95 -43.91
N ALA A 314 -34.90 33.89 -44.02
CA ALA A 314 -34.79 32.80 -44.99
C ALA A 314 -33.47 32.02 -44.94
N GLN A 315 -32.88 31.85 -43.74
CA GLN A 315 -31.81 30.87 -43.54
C GLN A 315 -32.40 29.54 -43.10
N ASP A 316 -31.99 28.47 -43.77
CA ASP A 316 -32.43 27.11 -43.43
C ASP A 316 -32.03 26.73 -42.01
N ILE A 317 -32.94 26.05 -41.32
CA ILE A 317 -32.70 25.48 -39.99
C ILE A 317 -32.43 23.98 -40.16
N TYR A 318 -31.25 23.53 -39.73
CA TYR A 318 -30.86 22.13 -39.76
C TYR A 318 -31.06 21.47 -38.40
N VAL A 319 -31.48 20.22 -38.40
CA VAL A 319 -31.73 19.37 -37.22
C VAL A 319 -30.94 18.06 -37.32
N SER A 320 -30.93 17.30 -36.22
CA SER A 320 -30.30 15.99 -36.12
C SER A 320 -30.82 15.02 -37.18
N ALA A 321 -29.93 14.22 -37.77
CA ALA A 321 -30.33 13.15 -38.68
C ALA A 321 -31.06 12.01 -37.96
N ALA A 322 -30.68 11.76 -36.70
CA ALA A 322 -31.37 10.89 -35.77
C ALA A 322 -31.34 11.56 -34.39
N THR A 323 -32.51 11.77 -33.78
CA THR A 323 -32.59 12.42 -32.47
C THR A 323 -31.83 11.59 -31.42
N PRO A 324 -30.84 12.18 -30.73
CA PRO A 324 -30.11 11.54 -29.64
C PRO A 324 -31.03 11.08 -28.50
N ALA A 325 -30.58 10.12 -27.70
CA ALA A 325 -31.33 9.74 -26.51
C ALA A 325 -31.43 10.93 -25.55
N ALA A 326 -32.57 11.10 -24.86
CA ALA A 326 -32.81 12.24 -23.97
C ALA A 326 -31.83 12.35 -22.78
N THR A 327 -31.09 11.29 -22.47
CA THR A 327 -30.04 11.26 -21.45
C THR A 327 -28.64 11.59 -21.99
N ASN A 328 -28.50 11.65 -23.30
CA ASN A 328 -27.23 11.88 -23.97
C ASN A 328 -27.07 13.37 -24.26
N ILE A 329 -25.82 13.82 -24.25
CA ILE A 329 -25.41 15.18 -24.49
C ILE A 329 -24.94 15.25 -25.94
N PRO A 330 -25.71 15.87 -26.84
CA PRO A 330 -25.32 15.91 -28.25
C PRO A 330 -24.11 16.80 -28.48
N VAL A 331 -23.21 16.29 -29.31
CA VAL A 331 -22.03 16.96 -29.87
C VAL A 331 -22.32 17.19 -31.35
N GLY A 332 -22.83 18.37 -31.67
CA GLY A 332 -23.34 18.70 -33.00
C GLY A 332 -22.23 18.86 -34.04
N VAL A 333 -22.29 18.09 -35.13
CA VAL A 333 -21.29 18.14 -36.20
C VAL A 333 -21.93 18.40 -37.56
N GLN A 334 -21.37 19.32 -38.34
CA GLN A 334 -21.82 19.63 -39.69
C GLN A 334 -21.00 18.78 -40.69
N ALA A 335 -21.52 17.60 -41.03
CA ALA A 335 -21.11 16.65 -42.08
C ALA A 335 -19.67 16.07 -42.09
N ASP A 336 -18.67 16.72 -41.49
CA ASP A 336 -17.29 16.21 -41.41
C ASP A 336 -17.00 15.59 -40.04
N PHE A 337 -16.92 14.26 -40.02
CA PHE A 337 -16.67 13.47 -38.82
C PHE A 337 -15.18 13.17 -38.59
N ALA A 338 -14.27 13.93 -39.21
CA ALA A 338 -12.85 13.84 -38.92
C ALA A 338 -12.54 14.29 -37.48
N ALA A 339 -11.50 13.70 -36.88
CA ALA A 339 -11.03 14.06 -35.54
C ALA A 339 -10.79 15.57 -35.36
N GLY A 340 -10.26 16.25 -36.37
CA GLY A 340 -10.01 17.71 -36.33
C GLY A 340 -11.27 18.58 -36.32
N THR A 341 -12.42 18.02 -36.67
CA THR A 341 -13.71 18.70 -36.57
C THR A 341 -14.42 18.31 -35.28
N VAL A 342 -14.43 17.01 -34.95
CA VAL A 342 -15.16 16.46 -33.80
C VAL A 342 -14.49 16.78 -32.47
N GLY A 343 -13.15 16.67 -32.40
CA GLY A 343 -12.39 16.86 -31.18
C GLY A 343 -12.58 18.23 -30.54
N PRO A 344 -12.41 19.34 -31.28
CA PRO A 344 -12.63 20.68 -30.74
C PRO A 344 -14.07 20.93 -30.27
N ILE A 345 -15.07 20.44 -31.01
CA ILE A 345 -16.48 20.56 -30.65
C ILE A 345 -16.77 19.75 -29.37
N LEU A 346 -16.26 18.52 -29.28
CA LEU A 346 -16.39 17.69 -28.09
C LEU A 346 -15.78 18.36 -26.86
N VAL A 347 -14.56 18.92 -26.98
CA VAL A 347 -13.91 19.67 -25.89
C VAL A 347 -14.77 20.86 -25.48
N ALA A 348 -15.27 21.63 -26.45
CA ALA A 348 -16.13 22.77 -26.16
C ALA A 348 -17.42 22.34 -25.47
N THR A 349 -18.07 21.27 -25.92
CA THR A 349 -19.27 20.72 -25.28
C THR A 349 -18.97 20.27 -23.85
N ILE A 350 -17.85 19.57 -23.59
CA ILE A 350 -17.48 19.18 -22.21
C ILE A 350 -17.28 20.41 -21.30
N LEU A 351 -16.82 21.53 -21.87
CA LEU A 351 -16.55 22.77 -21.12
C LEU A 351 -17.75 23.73 -21.04
N GLU A 352 -18.90 23.39 -21.64
CA GLU A 352 -20.14 24.16 -21.45
C GLU A 352 -20.49 24.21 -19.95
N ASP A 353 -21.09 25.32 -19.49
CA ASP A 353 -21.40 25.52 -18.07
C ASP A 353 -22.14 24.31 -17.48
N ALA A 354 -21.61 23.77 -16.38
CA ALA A 354 -22.13 22.56 -15.74
C ALA A 354 -23.65 22.69 -15.45
N GLY A 355 -24.42 21.72 -15.93
CA GLY A 355 -25.88 21.68 -15.82
C GLY A 355 -26.64 22.30 -17.01
N THR A 356 -25.99 23.04 -17.91
CA THR A 356 -26.66 23.65 -19.08
C THR A 356 -27.02 22.59 -20.13
N ALA A 357 -26.11 21.64 -20.37
CA ALA A 357 -26.33 20.51 -21.29
C ALA A 357 -26.68 19.19 -20.57
N GLY A 358 -27.12 19.24 -19.30
CA GLY A 358 -27.39 18.05 -18.49
C GLY A 358 -26.14 17.37 -17.91
N GLN A 359 -24.99 18.02 -17.99
CA GLN A 359 -23.72 17.54 -17.43
C GLN A 359 -23.76 17.50 -15.90
N ALA A 360 -23.38 16.35 -15.33
CA ALA A 360 -23.31 16.13 -13.89
C ALA A 360 -21.87 16.13 -13.35
N ASN A 361 -20.86 15.90 -14.20
CA ASN A 361 -19.47 15.78 -13.78
C ASN A 361 -18.66 17.05 -14.05
N ALA A 362 -17.92 17.50 -13.04
CA ALA A 362 -17.01 18.63 -13.13
C ALA A 362 -15.66 18.17 -13.71
N VAL A 363 -15.49 18.27 -15.02
CA VAL A 363 -14.30 17.85 -15.77
C VAL A 363 -13.84 18.96 -16.71
N THR A 364 -12.56 19.30 -16.64
CA THR A 364 -11.92 20.13 -17.64
C THR A 364 -11.37 19.26 -18.76
N ALA A 365 -11.72 19.58 -20.01
CA ALA A 365 -11.14 18.99 -21.21
C ALA A 365 -10.17 19.97 -21.89
N VAL A 366 -9.07 19.45 -22.43
CA VAL A 366 -8.09 20.24 -23.19
C VAL A 366 -7.70 19.46 -24.43
N ASP A 367 -7.87 20.06 -25.60
CA ASP A 367 -7.27 19.54 -26.83
C ASP A 367 -5.76 19.80 -26.80
N VAL A 368 -4.97 18.73 -26.85
CA VAL A 368 -3.50 18.79 -26.69
C VAL A 368 -2.81 18.81 -28.04
N GLU A 369 -3.48 18.34 -29.10
CA GLU A 369 -2.96 18.32 -30.45
C GLU A 369 -3.81 19.24 -31.34
N SER A 370 -3.16 20.05 -32.20
CA SER A 370 -3.88 21.04 -33.03
C SER A 370 -4.85 20.43 -34.05
N ASP A 371 -4.92 19.10 -34.13
CA ASP A 371 -5.78 18.33 -35.03
C ASP A 371 -6.93 17.62 -34.28
N GLY A 372 -7.20 17.95 -33.01
CA GLY A 372 -8.34 17.40 -32.26
C GLY A 372 -8.21 15.93 -31.89
N SER A 373 -7.08 15.28 -32.18
CA SER A 373 -6.95 13.84 -32.06
C SER A 373 -6.63 13.36 -30.64
N VAL A 374 -6.17 14.26 -29.77
CA VAL A 374 -5.78 13.93 -28.39
C VAL A 374 -6.37 14.94 -27.41
N ILE A 375 -7.27 14.47 -26.57
CA ILE A 375 -7.96 15.25 -25.56
C ILE A 375 -7.49 14.78 -24.17
N LEU A 376 -7.00 15.72 -23.35
CA LEU A 376 -6.71 15.49 -21.95
C LEU A 376 -7.92 15.89 -21.10
N LEU A 377 -8.39 14.95 -20.29
CA LEU A 377 -9.45 15.15 -19.30
C LEU A 377 -8.84 15.25 -17.91
N ILE A 378 -9.31 16.22 -17.12
CA ILE A 378 -8.86 16.49 -15.76
C ILE A 378 -10.09 16.70 -14.89
N ALA A 379 -10.26 15.90 -13.84
CA ALA A 379 -11.31 16.16 -12.85
C ALA A 379 -11.07 17.52 -12.19
N GLU A 380 -12.11 18.32 -12.00
CA GLU A 380 -11.95 19.68 -11.44
C GLU A 380 -11.70 19.69 -9.93
N ALA A 381 -12.06 18.62 -9.24
CA ALA A 381 -11.70 18.39 -7.84
C ALA A 381 -11.41 16.90 -7.58
N ILE A 382 -10.69 16.64 -6.48
CA ILE A 382 -10.31 15.28 -6.12
C ILE A 382 -11.58 14.49 -5.77
N GLY A 383 -11.78 13.36 -6.44
CA GLY A 383 -12.97 12.53 -6.26
C GLY A 383 -14.28 13.13 -6.80
N ALA A 384 -14.23 14.28 -7.50
CA ALA A 384 -15.39 14.86 -8.18
C ALA A 384 -15.97 13.91 -9.23
N VAL A 385 -15.10 13.20 -9.94
CA VAL A 385 -15.48 12.14 -10.86
C VAL A 385 -14.49 10.98 -10.72
N THR A 386 -15.01 9.76 -10.66
CA THR A 386 -14.20 8.62 -11.06
C THR A 386 -14.23 8.62 -12.58
N LEU A 387 -13.10 8.90 -13.23
CA LEU A 387 -12.98 8.79 -14.69
C LEU A 387 -13.13 7.31 -15.08
N ALA A 388 -14.36 6.83 -15.05
CA ALA A 388 -14.83 5.63 -15.72
C ALA A 388 -15.17 6.10 -17.13
N THR A 389 -14.31 5.77 -18.05
CA THR A 389 -14.39 6.27 -19.40
C THR A 389 -14.53 5.10 -20.35
N THR A 390 -15.59 5.13 -21.15
CA THR A 390 -15.85 4.16 -22.20
C THR A 390 -16.24 4.91 -23.44
N GLU A 391 -15.63 4.59 -24.57
CA GLU A 391 -16.13 5.02 -25.87
C GLU A 391 -16.76 3.85 -26.63
N THR A 392 -17.66 4.18 -27.54
CA THR A 392 -18.16 3.23 -28.55
C THR A 392 -17.51 3.44 -29.92
N HIS A 393 -16.52 4.33 -30.00
CA HIS A 393 -15.85 4.70 -31.25
C HIS A 393 -14.98 3.52 -31.70
N GLY A 394 -15.19 3.03 -32.91
CA GLY A 394 -14.34 1.94 -33.46
C GLY A 394 -12.86 2.34 -33.66
N ASN A 395 -12.58 3.65 -33.68
CA ASN A 395 -11.25 4.22 -33.92
C ASN A 395 -10.79 5.16 -32.79
N GLY A 396 -11.53 5.29 -31.68
CA GLY A 396 -11.08 6.04 -30.50
C GLY A 396 -10.70 5.09 -29.37
N ALA A 397 -9.76 5.48 -28.51
CA ALA A 397 -9.47 4.73 -27.30
C ALA A 397 -9.04 5.67 -26.17
N PHE A 398 -9.64 5.48 -24.99
CA PHE A 398 -9.04 5.95 -23.75
C PHE A 398 -7.74 5.19 -23.53
N ASP A 399 -6.65 5.95 -23.36
CA ASP A 399 -5.34 5.38 -23.09
C ASP A 399 -5.31 4.92 -21.62
N ASP A 400 -5.78 3.70 -21.39
CA ASP A 400 -5.89 3.05 -20.09
C ASP A 400 -4.56 2.99 -19.32
N THR A 401 -3.44 2.95 -20.05
CA THR A 401 -2.08 2.99 -19.49
C THR A 401 -1.69 4.38 -18.96
N SER A 402 -2.31 5.43 -19.49
CA SER A 402 -2.10 6.83 -19.09
C SER A 402 -3.08 7.34 -18.03
N MET A 403 -4.18 6.61 -17.78
CA MET A 403 -5.20 7.02 -16.82
C MET A 403 -4.65 7.04 -15.39
N ARG A 404 -4.55 8.24 -14.81
CA ARG A 404 -4.37 8.38 -13.37
C ARG A 404 -5.75 8.31 -12.74
N ARG A 405 -6.04 7.16 -12.13
CA ARG A 405 -7.20 7.03 -11.24
C ARG A 405 -7.00 8.03 -10.10
N GLY A 406 -7.72 9.15 -10.17
CA GLY A 406 -7.80 10.08 -9.05
C GLY A 406 -8.22 9.30 -7.81
N ALA A 407 -7.67 9.67 -6.67
CA ALA A 407 -8.06 9.04 -5.42
C ALA A 407 -9.60 9.08 -5.28
N ALA A 408 -10.19 8.00 -4.76
CA ALA A 408 -11.53 8.07 -4.23
C ALA A 408 -11.61 9.30 -3.30
N ALA A 409 -12.71 10.05 -3.33
CA ALA A 409 -12.93 11.34 -2.67
C ALA A 409 -12.59 11.42 -1.16
N ALA A 410 -12.17 10.33 -0.54
CA ALA A 410 -11.49 10.33 0.74
C ALA A 410 -10.05 10.88 0.61
N VAL A 411 -9.93 12.17 0.30
CA VAL A 411 -8.72 12.93 0.60
C VAL A 411 -8.64 13.00 2.12
N ARG A 412 -7.64 12.34 2.72
CA ARG A 412 -7.34 12.52 4.14
C ARG A 412 -6.73 13.91 4.33
N GLN A 413 -7.57 14.93 4.56
CA GLN A 413 -7.11 16.28 4.88
C GLN A 413 -6.53 16.29 6.30
N ILE A 414 -5.38 16.95 6.46
CA ILE A 414 -4.75 17.15 7.77
C ILE A 414 -4.81 18.64 8.07
N TYR A 415 -5.56 19.02 9.11
CA TYR A 415 -5.66 20.39 9.60
C TYR A 415 -4.95 20.52 10.94
N ARG A 416 -3.96 21.40 11.01
CA ARG A 416 -3.23 21.71 12.25
C ARG A 416 -3.53 23.14 12.68
N THR A 417 -3.96 23.31 13.91
CA THR A 417 -4.15 24.64 14.51
C THR A 417 -3.57 24.70 15.93
N ALA A 418 -3.30 25.92 16.39
CA ALA A 418 -2.86 26.19 17.75
C ALA A 418 -3.83 27.19 18.39
N LEU A 419 -4.23 26.91 19.63
CA LEU A 419 -5.08 27.76 20.45
C LEU A 419 -4.34 28.09 21.74
N VAL A 420 -4.44 29.35 22.18
CA VAL A 420 -4.07 29.75 23.55
C VAL A 420 -5.37 30.11 24.24
N PHE A 421 -5.65 29.46 25.37
CA PHE A 421 -6.89 29.68 26.09
C PHE A 421 -6.96 31.10 26.65
N ASP A 422 -8.13 31.72 26.51
CA ASP A 422 -8.43 32.95 27.23
C ASP A 422 -8.97 32.69 28.65
N SER A 423 -9.18 33.75 29.42
CA SER A 423 -9.65 33.63 30.81
C SER A 423 -11.06 33.03 30.95
N GLU A 424 -11.90 33.20 29.93
CA GLU A 424 -13.27 32.68 29.93
C GLU A 424 -13.29 31.18 29.63
N GLU A 425 -12.50 30.73 28.66
CA GLU A 425 -12.35 29.32 28.30
C GLU A 425 -11.71 28.50 29.43
N VAL A 426 -10.69 29.06 30.12
CA VAL A 426 -10.11 28.43 31.32
C VAL A 426 -11.13 28.31 32.44
N THR A 427 -11.97 29.33 32.64
CA THR A 427 -13.02 29.30 33.68
C THR A 427 -14.10 28.27 33.33
N ALA A 428 -14.43 28.14 32.04
CA ALA A 428 -15.44 27.22 31.55
C ALA A 428 -14.92 25.77 31.39
N ASN A 429 -13.60 25.54 31.50
CA ASN A 429 -12.94 24.25 31.25
C ASN A 429 -13.21 23.66 29.85
N LEU A 430 -13.47 24.53 28.86
CA LEU A 430 -13.86 24.11 27.52
C LEU A 430 -13.40 25.10 26.46
N ALA A 431 -13.08 24.58 25.27
CA ALA A 431 -12.86 25.39 24.07
C ALA A 431 -13.42 24.71 22.82
N TYR A 432 -13.69 25.54 21.81
CA TYR A 432 -14.27 25.13 20.53
C TYR A 432 -13.35 25.54 19.39
N ILE A 433 -12.94 24.56 18.59
CA ILE A 433 -12.00 24.77 17.51
C ILE A 433 -12.70 24.46 16.19
N PRO A 434 -13.05 25.47 15.38
CA PRO A 434 -13.69 25.26 14.09
C PRO A 434 -12.73 24.55 13.12
N LEU A 435 -13.29 23.65 12.32
CA LEU A 435 -12.58 22.87 11.33
C LEU A 435 -13.15 23.12 9.93
N PRO A 436 -12.30 23.08 8.89
CA PRO A 436 -12.74 23.24 7.50
C PRO A 436 -13.45 21.99 6.94
N PHE A 437 -13.41 20.85 7.65
CA PHE A 437 -14.02 19.57 7.27
C PHE A 437 -14.46 18.77 8.51
N THR A 438 -15.21 17.68 8.31
CA THR A 438 -15.62 16.76 9.39
C THR A 438 -14.53 15.71 9.60
N PRO A 439 -13.77 15.73 10.72
CA PRO A 439 -12.66 14.81 10.90
C PRO A 439 -13.14 13.40 11.30
N VAL A 440 -12.37 12.37 10.94
CA VAL A 440 -12.51 10.99 11.45
C VAL A 440 -11.60 10.73 12.66
N ALA A 441 -10.54 11.52 12.84
CA ALA A 441 -9.64 11.43 13.99
C ALA A 441 -9.11 12.81 14.39
N VAL A 442 -8.92 13.02 15.70
CA VAL A 442 -8.37 14.26 16.26
C VAL A 442 -7.35 13.90 17.34
N PHE A 443 -6.17 14.53 17.25
CA PHE A 443 -5.14 14.47 18.28
C PHE A 443 -4.99 15.84 18.92
N VAL A 444 -4.95 15.88 20.25
CA VAL A 444 -4.78 17.10 21.05
C VAL A 444 -3.49 16.98 21.83
N GLN A 445 -2.67 18.03 21.79
CA GLN A 445 -1.42 18.12 22.54
C GLN A 445 -1.35 19.45 23.27
N VAL A 446 -1.01 19.43 24.56
CA VAL A 446 -0.82 20.64 25.35
C VAL A 446 0.66 20.90 25.57
N VAL A 447 1.10 22.14 25.35
CA VAL A 447 2.48 22.56 25.58
C VAL A 447 2.48 23.76 26.53
N VAL A 448 3.24 23.66 27.61
CA VAL A 448 3.43 24.77 28.55
C VAL A 448 4.32 25.82 27.90
N THR A 449 3.76 26.97 27.53
CA THR A 449 4.47 27.97 26.72
C THR A 449 5.75 28.48 27.38
N ALA A 450 5.78 28.56 28.71
CA ALA A 450 6.94 29.05 29.46
C ALA A 450 8.10 28.05 29.54
N THR A 451 7.84 26.74 29.49
CA THR A 451 8.86 25.70 29.71
C THR A 451 9.07 24.78 28.50
N GLY A 452 8.15 24.80 27.52
CA GLY A 452 8.13 23.89 26.37
C GLY A 452 7.78 22.44 26.72
N LEU A 453 7.43 22.14 27.98
CA LEU A 453 7.07 20.79 28.40
C LEU A 453 5.72 20.39 27.80
N GLN A 454 5.67 19.17 27.28
CA GLN A 454 4.45 18.54 26.79
C GLN A 454 3.67 17.94 27.97
N LYS A 455 2.36 18.19 27.98
CA LYS A 455 1.41 17.52 28.87
C LYS A 455 0.48 16.66 28.01
N ASP A 456 0.15 15.48 28.52
CA ASP A 456 -0.91 14.67 27.93
C ASP A 456 -2.26 15.33 28.20
N TRP A 457 -3.19 15.22 27.25
CA TRP A 457 -4.56 15.69 27.42
C TRP A 457 -5.38 14.55 28.04
N ASP A 458 -5.85 14.72 29.28
CA ASP A 458 -6.67 13.74 30.01
C ASP A 458 -8.19 14.02 29.91
N GLY A 459 -8.57 15.08 29.19
CA GLY A 459 -9.96 15.49 29.01
C GLY A 459 -10.67 14.85 27.80
N ASP A 460 -11.95 15.15 27.66
CA ASP A 460 -12.77 14.72 26.52
C ASP A 460 -12.44 15.50 25.24
N VAL A 461 -12.33 14.79 24.12
CA VAL A 461 -12.23 15.35 22.77
C VAL A 461 -13.42 14.88 21.95
N ILE A 462 -14.31 15.80 21.57
CA ILE A 462 -15.57 15.49 20.90
C ILE A 462 -15.60 16.15 19.54
N ILE A 463 -15.76 15.33 18.49
CA ILE A 463 -15.97 15.79 17.12
C ILE A 463 -17.46 16.11 16.94
N VAL A 464 -17.76 17.34 16.53
CA VAL A 464 -19.12 17.75 16.21
C VAL A 464 -19.24 17.98 14.71
N ALA A 465 -20.15 17.22 14.10
CA ALA A 465 -20.47 17.32 12.67
C ALA A 465 -21.09 18.70 12.35
N PRO A 466 -20.93 19.20 11.10
CA PRO A 466 -21.48 20.48 10.70
C PRO A 466 -23.01 20.47 10.74
N ALA A 467 -23.58 21.56 11.22
CA ALA A 467 -25.02 21.78 11.23
C ALA A 467 -25.28 23.24 10.88
N ALA A 468 -25.73 23.50 9.65
CA ALA A 468 -25.89 24.86 9.12
C ALA A 468 -26.64 25.76 10.12
N PRO A 469 -26.10 26.94 10.48
CA PRO A 469 -24.95 27.63 9.85
C PRO A 469 -23.56 27.33 10.48
N VAL A 470 -23.45 26.37 11.40
CA VAL A 470 -22.23 26.08 12.16
C VAL A 470 -21.35 25.07 11.41
N PRO A 471 -20.06 25.37 11.15
CA PRO A 471 -19.12 24.42 10.55
C PRO A 471 -18.82 23.26 11.51
N ALA A 472 -18.12 22.23 11.03
CA ALA A 472 -17.59 21.20 11.91
C ALA A 472 -16.65 21.82 12.95
N TYR A 473 -16.61 21.28 14.16
CA TYR A 473 -15.67 21.75 15.18
C TYR A 473 -15.28 20.63 16.15
N VAL A 474 -14.14 20.81 16.80
CA VAL A 474 -13.71 20.00 17.94
C VAL A 474 -14.08 20.74 19.20
N ARG A 475 -14.81 20.06 20.10
CA ARG A 475 -14.97 20.50 21.48
C ARG A 475 -13.94 19.78 22.33
N ILE A 476 -13.05 20.53 22.95
CA ILE A 476 -12.15 20.01 23.97
C ILE A 476 -12.70 20.40 25.34
N ASN A 477 -12.88 19.42 26.23
CA ASN A 477 -13.37 19.60 27.59
C ASN A 477 -12.33 19.04 28.56
N ASN A 478 -11.87 19.88 29.48
CA ASN A 478 -10.86 19.52 30.47
C ASN A 478 -11.38 18.58 31.57
N ASP A 479 -12.69 18.34 31.63
CA ASP A 479 -13.36 17.48 32.62
C ASP A 479 -12.96 17.75 34.09
N ALA A 480 -12.64 19.02 34.37
CA ALA A 480 -12.12 19.53 35.64
C ALA A 480 -10.72 19.00 36.07
N ALA A 481 -9.93 18.46 35.13
CA ALA A 481 -8.52 18.17 35.32
C ALA A 481 -7.65 19.44 35.43
N VAL A 482 -6.39 19.30 35.83
CA VAL A 482 -5.47 20.44 36.10
C VAL A 482 -4.63 20.83 34.88
N ASP A 483 -5.04 20.40 33.68
CA ASP A 483 -4.18 20.40 32.50
C ASP A 483 -4.18 21.72 31.73
N ILE A 484 -5.09 22.65 32.05
CA ILE A 484 -5.26 23.93 31.37
C ILE A 484 -4.84 25.12 32.24
N ALA A 485 -3.94 25.94 31.70
CA ALA A 485 -3.65 27.29 32.20
C ALA A 485 -3.77 28.31 31.06
N VAL A 486 -4.08 29.57 31.38
CA VAL A 486 -4.16 30.71 30.42
C VAL A 486 -2.84 31.00 29.66
N THR A 487 -1.78 30.27 29.97
CA THR A 487 -0.46 30.38 29.32
C THR A 487 -0.07 29.13 28.54
N ASP A 488 -0.90 28.08 28.54
CA ASP A 488 -0.61 26.86 27.79
C ASP A 488 -1.08 27.00 26.34
N THR A 489 -0.30 26.47 25.39
CA THR A 489 -0.66 26.41 23.98
C THR A 489 -1.15 25.00 23.66
N VAL A 490 -2.36 24.88 23.10
CA VAL A 490 -2.92 23.61 22.63
C VAL A 490 -2.75 23.49 21.14
N TYR A 491 -2.14 22.40 20.69
CA TYR A 491 -2.10 22.00 19.29
C TYR A 491 -3.16 20.96 19.02
N VAL A 492 -3.96 21.20 17.98
CA VAL A 492 -4.94 20.25 17.48
C VAL A 492 -4.60 19.83 16.08
N LEU A 493 -4.56 18.52 15.86
CA LEU A 493 -4.39 17.88 14.56
C LEU A 493 -5.67 17.11 14.23
N ALA A 494 -6.42 17.60 13.26
CA ALA A 494 -7.63 16.95 12.76
C ALA A 494 -7.33 16.25 11.43
N ILE A 495 -7.87 15.04 11.27
CA ILE A 495 -7.65 14.17 10.09
C ILE A 495 -9.02 13.77 9.55
N GLU A 496 -9.27 13.99 8.25
CA GLU A 496 -10.44 13.50 7.49
C GLU A 496 -10.32 12.03 7.10
#